data_AF-A0A7C3VUU8-F1
#
_entry.id   AF-A0A7C3VUU8-F1
#
_cell.length_a   1.000
_cell.length_b   1.000
_cell.length_c   1.000
_cell.angle_alpha   90.00
_cell.angle_beta   90.00
_cell.angle_gamma   90.00
#
_symmetry.space_group_name_H-M   'P 1'
#
loop_
_entity.id
_entity.type
_entity.pdbx_description
1 polymer ?
#
loop_
_entity_poly.entity_id
_entity_poly.type
_entity_poly.pdbx_seq_one_letter_code
_entity_poly.pdbx_strand_id
1 'polypeptide(L)'
;ATDHALDAALGYYINPLFSIALGAVLLGERLTRAQMFAVGLAAAAVVILTIAAGSLPWVAVSLTVTWGFYAFFKKSLPVGPNQGFLLEVLILLFPALGYLVWLTYTGQNHFFDTTSNTWLLLGAGLVTAVPLITYANGAKGLRLSTIGIMQYIAPTMIFLIAVFLFDEPFTPARMIAFPMIWTALVIYSVSMFRSRRRVRLA
;
A
#
# COMPACT_ATOMS: atom_id res chain seq x y z
N ALA A 1 14.55 16.56 7.86
CA ALA A 1 13.31 15.77 7.72
C ALA A 1 12.73 16.15 6.37
N THR A 2 12.58 15.21 5.45
CA THR A 2 12.08 15.48 4.10
C THR A 2 10.55 15.62 4.15
N ASP A 3 10.01 16.75 3.70
CA ASP A 3 8.58 17.16 3.70
C ASP A 3 7.67 16.30 2.79
N HIS A 4 7.91 14.98 2.69
CA HIS A 4 7.18 14.05 1.83
C HIS A 4 6.34 13.03 2.61
N ALA A 5 6.28 13.12 3.94
CA ALA A 5 5.50 12.20 4.78
C ALA A 5 4.01 12.22 4.40
N LEU A 6 3.49 13.41 4.08
CA LEU A 6 2.12 13.55 3.62
C LEU A 6 1.89 13.04 2.19
N ASP A 7 2.81 13.31 1.26
CA ASP A 7 2.72 12.77 -0.11
C ASP A 7 2.69 11.24 -0.08
N ALA A 8 3.46 10.63 0.83
CA ALA A 8 3.45 9.19 1.08
C ALA A 8 2.10 8.73 1.68
N ALA A 9 1.57 9.43 2.68
CA ALA A 9 0.26 9.11 3.26
C ALA A 9 -0.88 9.20 2.23
N LEU A 10 -0.85 10.22 1.36
CA LEU A 10 -1.79 10.37 0.24
C LEU A 10 -1.65 9.23 -0.76
N GLY A 11 -0.42 8.81 -1.06
CA GLY A 11 -0.13 7.60 -1.84
C GLY A 11 -0.80 6.36 -1.25
N TYR A 12 -0.69 6.15 0.06
CA TYR A 12 -1.34 5.03 0.75
C TYR A 12 -2.87 5.05 0.69
N TYR A 13 -3.50 6.23 0.58
CA TYR A 13 -4.96 6.33 0.42
C TYR A 13 -5.45 6.05 -1.00
N ILE A 14 -4.65 6.43 -2.00
CA ILE A 14 -4.98 6.23 -3.42
C ILE A 14 -4.75 4.78 -3.83
N ASN A 15 -3.72 4.15 -3.24
CA ASN A 15 -3.26 2.83 -3.62
C ASN A 15 -4.35 1.75 -3.65
N PRO A 16 -5.20 1.58 -2.62
CA PRO A 16 -6.22 0.52 -2.62
C PRO A 16 -7.24 0.69 -3.75
N LEU A 17 -7.74 1.91 -3.95
CA LEU A 17 -8.83 2.20 -4.88
C LEU A 17 -8.40 2.08 -6.34
N PHE A 18 -7.20 2.52 -6.64
CA PHE A 18 -6.64 2.47 -7.98
C PHE A 18 -6.11 1.07 -8.32
N SER A 19 -5.52 0.35 -7.37
CA SER A 19 -5.11 -1.05 -7.56
C SER A 19 -6.30 -1.95 -7.87
N ILE A 20 -7.47 -1.65 -7.31
CA ILE A 20 -8.74 -2.29 -7.65
C ILE A 20 -9.19 -1.90 -9.07
N ALA A 21 -9.09 -0.62 -9.45
CA ALA A 21 -9.42 -0.18 -10.80
C ALA A 21 -8.51 -0.84 -11.85
N LEU A 22 -7.20 -0.89 -11.58
CA LEU A 22 -6.23 -1.58 -12.42
C LEU A 22 -6.51 -3.08 -12.49
N GLY A 23 -6.83 -3.71 -11.36
CA GLY A 23 -7.27 -5.11 -11.31
C GLY A 23 -8.52 -5.37 -12.15
N ALA A 24 -9.51 -4.49 -12.10
CA ALA A 24 -10.73 -4.61 -12.91
C ALA A 24 -10.44 -4.49 -14.42
N VAL A 25 -9.55 -3.58 -14.81
CA VAL A 25 -9.17 -3.36 -16.22
C VAL A 25 -8.27 -4.50 -16.73
N LEU A 26 -7.24 -4.90 -15.99
CA LEU A 26 -6.26 -5.90 -16.41
C LEU A 26 -6.77 -7.34 -16.29
N LEU A 27 -7.58 -7.64 -15.28
CA LEU A 27 -8.10 -9.00 -15.03
C LEU A 27 -9.51 -9.19 -15.61
N GLY A 28 -10.12 -8.15 -16.17
CA GLY A 28 -11.49 -8.18 -16.70
C GLY A 28 -12.56 -8.43 -15.64
N GLU A 29 -12.24 -8.21 -14.35
CA GLU A 29 -13.18 -8.41 -13.26
C GLU A 29 -14.29 -7.35 -13.35
N ARG A 30 -15.54 -7.79 -13.55
CA ARG A 30 -16.71 -6.90 -13.63
C ARG A 30 -17.00 -6.29 -12.26
N LEU A 31 -16.71 -5.00 -12.12
CA LEU A 31 -17.07 -4.23 -10.94
C LEU A 31 -18.58 -4.08 -10.83
N THR A 32 -19.12 -4.25 -9.62
CA THR A 32 -20.50 -3.90 -9.34
C THR A 32 -20.72 -2.38 -9.41
N ARG A 33 -21.96 -1.95 -9.66
CA ARG A 33 -22.31 -0.51 -9.70
C ARG A 33 -21.87 0.25 -8.43
N ALA A 34 -21.97 -0.37 -7.26
CA ALA A 34 -21.50 0.21 -6.00
C ALA A 34 -19.96 0.34 -5.94
N GLN A 35 -19.22 -0.62 -6.50
CA GLN A 35 -17.75 -0.52 -6.57
C GLN A 35 -17.31 0.55 -7.56
N MET A 36 -17.99 0.70 -8.70
CA MET A 36 -17.72 1.81 -9.64
C MET A 36 -17.98 3.17 -8.99
N PHE A 37 -19.06 3.30 -8.21
CA PHE A 37 -19.34 4.53 -7.47
C PHE A 37 -18.26 4.85 -6.43
N ALA A 38 -17.79 3.84 -5.70
CA ALA A 38 -16.66 3.99 -4.77
C ALA A 38 -15.38 4.45 -5.47
N VAL A 39 -15.04 3.88 -6.63
CA VAL A 39 -13.90 4.30 -7.44
C VAL A 39 -14.05 5.75 -7.91
N GLY A 40 -15.25 6.16 -8.34
CA GLY A 40 -15.53 7.54 -8.73
C GLY A 40 -15.38 8.54 -7.57
N LEU A 41 -15.87 8.18 -6.38
CA LEU A 41 -15.76 9.01 -5.19
C LEU A 41 -14.29 9.19 -4.74
N ALA A 42 -13.51 8.11 -4.84
CA ALA A 42 -12.07 8.15 -4.63
C ALA A 42 -11.36 9.04 -5.64
N ALA A 43 -11.66 8.90 -6.93
CA ALA A 43 -11.06 9.73 -7.98
C ALA A 43 -11.36 11.21 -7.75
N ALA A 44 -12.59 11.55 -7.36
CA ALA A 44 -12.97 12.93 -7.02
C ALA A 44 -12.17 13.47 -5.82
N ALA A 45 -11.95 12.65 -4.78
CA ALA A 45 -11.11 13.05 -3.65
C ALA A 45 -9.65 13.33 -4.06
N VAL A 46 -9.09 12.53 -4.97
CA VAL A 46 -7.74 12.76 -5.53
C VAL A 46 -7.68 14.06 -6.33
N VAL A 47 -8.70 14.35 -7.15
CA VAL A 47 -8.77 15.60 -7.92
C VAL A 47 -8.81 16.81 -6.97
N ILE A 48 -9.64 16.77 -5.92
CA ILE A 48 -9.72 17.84 -4.91
C ILE A 48 -8.35 18.07 -4.26
N LEU A 49 -7.66 17.01 -3.87
CA LEU A 49 -6.33 17.10 -3.26
C LEU A 49 -5.27 17.61 -4.24
N THR A 50 -5.33 17.19 -5.51
CA THR A 50 -4.43 17.63 -6.56
C THR A 50 -4.58 19.13 -6.83
N ILE A 51 -5.82 19.60 -6.96
CA ILE A 51 -6.11 21.03 -7.17
C ILE A 51 -5.62 21.84 -5.97
N ALA A 52 -5.85 21.36 -4.75
CA ALA A 52 -5.42 22.04 -3.54
C ALA A 52 -3.89 22.06 -3.33
N ALA A 53 -3.20 21.00 -3.76
CA ALA A 53 -1.74 20.91 -3.69
C ALA A 53 -1.02 21.66 -4.83
N GLY A 54 -1.74 22.02 -5.90
CA GLY A 54 -1.18 22.71 -7.08
C GLY A 54 -0.23 21.84 -7.91
N SER A 55 0.00 20.59 -7.53
CA SER A 55 0.84 19.64 -8.24
C SER A 55 0.20 18.25 -8.22
N LEU A 56 0.43 17.48 -9.28
CA LEU A 56 -0.04 16.10 -9.35
C LEU A 56 0.76 15.27 -8.32
N PRO A 57 0.10 14.43 -7.49
CA PRO A 57 0.80 13.60 -6.51
C PRO A 57 1.50 12.44 -7.23
N TRP A 58 2.62 12.74 -7.88
CA TRP A 58 3.35 11.81 -8.74
C TRP A 58 3.90 10.60 -7.95
N VAL A 59 4.26 10.80 -6.67
CA VAL A 59 4.66 9.71 -5.76
C VAL A 59 3.51 8.74 -5.55
N ALA A 60 2.31 9.26 -5.31
CA ALA A 60 1.12 8.44 -5.19
C ALA A 60 0.84 7.69 -6.48
N VAL A 61 0.81 8.37 -7.62
CA VAL A 61 0.53 7.75 -8.93
C VAL A 61 1.56 6.67 -9.26
N SER A 62 2.86 6.94 -9.09
CA SER A 62 3.94 5.99 -9.36
C SER A 62 3.90 4.78 -8.42
N LEU A 63 3.70 4.99 -7.12
CA LEU A 63 3.48 3.90 -6.15
C LEU A 63 2.31 3.02 -6.56
N THR A 64 1.25 3.65 -7.03
CA THR A 64 0.02 2.94 -7.34
C THR A 64 0.13 2.12 -8.61
N VAL A 65 0.78 2.65 -9.64
CA VAL A 65 1.07 1.92 -10.88
C VAL A 65 2.02 0.76 -10.61
N THR A 66 3.14 1.01 -9.92
CA THR A 66 4.15 -0.02 -9.59
C THR A 66 3.57 -1.11 -8.70
N TRP A 67 2.77 -0.75 -7.68
CA TRP A 67 2.10 -1.70 -6.82
C TRP A 67 1.05 -2.53 -7.58
N GLY A 68 0.29 -1.90 -8.48
CA GLY A 68 -0.69 -2.60 -9.30
C GLY A 68 -0.06 -3.68 -10.20
N PHE A 69 1.06 -3.36 -10.84
CA PHE A 69 1.84 -4.37 -11.58
C PHE A 69 2.39 -5.47 -10.66
N TYR A 70 2.95 -5.10 -9.52
CA TYR A 70 3.43 -6.07 -8.52
C TYR A 70 2.32 -7.04 -8.07
N ALA A 71 1.14 -6.51 -7.71
CA ALA A 71 -0.01 -7.30 -7.28
C ALA A 71 -0.52 -8.21 -8.40
N PHE A 72 -0.53 -7.73 -9.65
CA PHE A 72 -0.87 -8.52 -10.83
C PHE A 72 0.09 -9.71 -11.01
N PHE A 73 1.41 -9.46 -11.06
CA PHE A 73 2.40 -10.53 -11.23
C PHE A 73 2.37 -11.52 -10.06
N LYS A 74 2.23 -11.02 -8.83
CA LYS A 74 2.15 -11.85 -7.62
C LYS A 74 0.91 -12.76 -7.60
N LYS A 75 -0.23 -12.31 -8.13
CA LYS A 75 -1.45 -13.13 -8.26
C LYS A 75 -1.35 -14.17 -9.39
N SER A 76 -0.59 -13.87 -10.44
CA SER A 76 -0.41 -14.74 -11.61
C SER A 76 0.58 -15.90 -11.37
N LEU A 77 1.39 -15.82 -10.32
CA LEU A 77 2.43 -16.78 -9.97
C LEU A 77 1.84 -17.94 -9.13
N PRO A 78 1.94 -19.22 -9.57
CA PRO A 78 1.38 -20.38 -8.88
C PRO A 78 2.29 -20.84 -7.71
N VAL A 79 2.63 -19.93 -6.80
CA VAL A 79 3.63 -20.16 -5.75
C VAL A 79 3.03 -19.81 -4.38
N GLY A 80 3.33 -20.60 -3.36
CA GLY A 80 2.81 -20.35 -2.01
C GLY A 80 3.34 -19.02 -1.43
N PRO A 81 2.62 -18.35 -0.50
CA PRO A 81 3.00 -17.03 0.03
C PRO A 81 4.44 -16.91 0.56
N ASN A 82 4.94 -17.94 1.26
CA ASN A 82 6.29 -17.93 1.82
C ASN A 82 7.35 -18.16 0.72
N GLN A 83 7.04 -18.99 -0.27
CA GLN A 83 7.90 -19.24 -1.43
C GLN A 83 7.98 -18.00 -2.33
N GLY A 84 6.84 -17.31 -2.54
CA GLY A 84 6.80 -16.03 -3.24
C GLY A 84 7.61 -14.95 -2.53
N PHE A 85 7.49 -14.83 -1.19
CA PHE A 85 8.31 -13.91 -0.42
C PHE A 85 9.81 -14.22 -0.52
N LEU A 86 10.21 -15.49 -0.39
CA LEU A 86 11.61 -15.89 -0.58
C LEU A 86 12.10 -15.54 -1.98
N LEU A 87 11.30 -15.80 -3.01
CA LEU A 87 11.64 -15.51 -4.40
C LEU A 87 11.81 -13.99 -4.63
N GLU A 88 10.95 -13.17 -4.03
CA GLU A 88 11.10 -11.71 -4.03
C GLU A 88 12.41 -11.27 -3.38
N VAL A 89 12.75 -11.84 -2.21
CA VAL A 89 14.02 -11.55 -1.53
C VAL A 89 15.22 -11.97 -2.37
N LEU A 90 15.16 -13.14 -3.02
CA LEU A 90 16.24 -13.64 -3.89
C LEU A 90 16.41 -12.77 -5.14
N ILE A 91 15.31 -12.35 -5.77
CA ILE A 91 15.37 -11.43 -6.92
C ILE A 91 15.97 -10.10 -6.51
N LEU A 92 15.55 -9.54 -5.36
CA LEU A 92 16.03 -8.26 -4.86
C LEU A 92 17.45 -8.32 -4.28
N LEU A 93 17.93 -9.51 -3.90
CA LEU A 93 19.28 -9.70 -3.39
C LEU A 93 20.33 -9.26 -4.40
N PHE A 94 20.18 -9.61 -5.68
CA PHE A 94 21.15 -9.26 -6.72
C PHE A 94 21.32 -7.74 -6.93
N PRO A 95 20.25 -6.94 -7.17
CA PRO A 95 20.39 -5.49 -7.26
C PRO A 95 20.81 -4.86 -5.92
N ALA A 96 20.39 -5.42 -4.77
CA ALA A 96 20.83 -4.94 -3.46
C ALA A 96 22.34 -5.13 -3.25
N LEU A 97 22.90 -6.27 -3.67
CA LEU A 97 24.36 -6.50 -3.65
C LEU A 97 25.09 -5.53 -4.59
N GLY A 98 24.57 -5.30 -5.79
CA GLY A 98 25.14 -4.30 -6.70
C GLY A 98 25.14 -2.89 -6.10
N TYR A 99 24.06 -2.52 -5.42
CA TYR A 99 23.95 -1.25 -4.73
C TYR A 99 24.91 -1.15 -3.53
N LEU A 100 25.07 -2.22 -2.75
CA LEU A 100 26.06 -2.28 -1.66
C LEU A 100 27.49 -2.13 -2.16
N VAL A 101 27.83 -2.76 -3.30
CA VAL A 101 29.13 -2.58 -3.94
C VAL A 101 29.33 -1.12 -4.34
N TRP A 102 28.33 -0.51 -4.98
CA TRP A 102 28.39 0.90 -5.37
C TRP A 102 28.53 1.86 -4.17
N LEU A 103 27.79 1.62 -3.08
CA LEU A 103 27.91 2.37 -1.82
C LEU A 103 29.31 2.23 -1.21
N THR A 104 29.90 1.03 -1.31
CA THR A 104 31.26 0.77 -0.82
C THR A 104 32.29 1.55 -1.65
N TYR A 105 32.16 1.57 -2.97
CA TYR A 105 33.04 2.35 -3.86
C TYR A 105 32.90 3.86 -3.67
N THR A 106 31.71 4.36 -3.35
CA THR A 106 31.45 5.78 -3.14
C THR A 106 31.72 6.26 -1.71
N GLY A 107 32.13 5.35 -0.80
CA GLY A 107 32.40 5.67 0.60
C GLY A 107 31.15 5.99 1.43
N GLN A 108 29.95 5.68 0.93
CA GLN A 108 28.67 5.91 1.60
C GLN A 108 28.11 4.65 2.29
N ASN A 109 28.89 3.57 2.31
CA ASN A 109 28.48 2.34 2.97
C ASN A 109 28.58 2.48 4.49
N HIS A 110 27.45 2.38 5.18
CA HIS A 110 27.38 2.38 6.65
C HIS A 110 27.37 0.98 7.26
N PHE A 111 27.38 -0.07 6.43
CA PHE A 111 27.49 -1.45 6.88
C PHE A 111 28.96 -1.72 7.27
N PHE A 112 29.20 -2.16 8.50
CA PHE A 112 30.52 -2.26 9.16
C PHE A 112 31.23 -0.94 9.51
N ASP A 113 30.61 0.21 9.29
CA ASP A 113 31.15 1.52 9.68
C ASP A 113 31.18 1.66 11.22
N THR A 114 30.05 1.39 11.87
CA THR A 114 29.96 1.28 13.33
C THR A 114 29.21 0.02 13.74
N THR A 115 29.54 -0.52 14.92
CA THR A 115 28.83 -1.67 15.50
C THR A 115 27.34 -1.37 15.69
N SER A 116 26.99 -0.14 16.09
CA SER A 116 25.60 0.30 16.25
C SER A 116 24.84 0.29 14.93
N ASN A 117 25.37 0.92 13.87
CA ASN A 117 24.72 0.94 12.56
C ASN A 117 24.54 -0.46 11.99
N THR A 118 25.54 -1.33 12.16
CA THR A 118 25.47 -2.72 11.70
C THR A 118 24.34 -3.48 12.39
N TRP A 119 24.19 -3.33 13.72
CA TRP A 119 23.08 -3.92 14.46
C TRP A 119 21.72 -3.35 14.06
N LEU A 120 21.64 -2.04 13.82
CA LEU A 120 20.41 -1.40 13.34
C LEU A 120 20.00 -1.89 11.95
N LEU A 121 20.96 -2.07 11.03
CA LEU A 121 20.72 -2.58 9.68
C LEU A 121 20.28 -4.05 9.70
N LEU A 122 20.93 -4.89 10.51
CA LEU A 122 20.50 -6.27 10.73
C LEU A 122 19.10 -6.33 11.37
N GLY A 123 18.87 -5.47 12.37
CA GLY A 123 17.59 -5.33 13.06
C GLY A 123 16.46 -4.88 12.13
N ALA A 124 16.71 -3.96 11.22
CA ALA A 124 15.73 -3.51 10.22
C ALA A 124 15.26 -4.66 9.32
N GLY A 125 16.18 -5.55 8.93
CA GLY A 125 15.84 -6.78 8.21
C GLY A 125 14.89 -7.68 9.01
N LEU A 126 15.21 -7.91 10.29
CA LEU A 126 14.40 -8.75 11.18
C LEU A 126 13.02 -8.14 11.45
N VAL A 127 12.96 -6.85 11.80
CA VAL A 127 11.74 -6.09 12.09
C VAL A 127 10.84 -6.00 10.85
N THR A 128 11.38 -6.11 9.65
CA THR A 128 10.59 -6.15 8.41
C THR A 128 10.12 -7.58 8.10
N ALA A 129 11.03 -8.56 8.11
CA ALA A 129 10.73 -9.93 7.69
C ALA A 129 9.74 -10.63 8.64
N VAL A 130 9.89 -10.45 9.96
CA VAL A 130 9.06 -11.16 10.95
C VAL A 130 7.57 -10.78 10.84
N PRO A 131 7.17 -9.50 10.80
CA PRO A 131 5.79 -9.10 10.56
C PRO A 131 5.25 -9.57 9.21
N LEU A 132 6.06 -9.52 8.15
CA LEU A 132 5.63 -9.96 6.81
C LEU A 132 5.35 -11.47 6.76
N ILE A 133 6.23 -12.29 7.36
CA ILE A 133 6.05 -13.74 7.44
C ILE A 133 4.86 -14.09 8.33
N THR A 134 4.72 -13.44 9.49
CA THR A 134 3.56 -13.67 10.38
C THR A 134 2.25 -13.24 9.72
N TYR A 135 2.22 -12.11 9.01
CA TYR A 135 1.08 -11.68 8.20
C TYR A 135 0.74 -12.69 7.10
N ALA A 136 1.73 -13.15 6.33
CA ALA A 136 1.51 -14.11 5.24
C ALA A 136 0.94 -15.45 5.76
N ASN A 137 1.38 -15.90 6.93
CA ASN A 137 0.85 -17.12 7.54
C ASN A 137 -0.53 -16.90 8.17
N GLY A 138 -0.75 -15.79 8.87
CA GLY A 138 -2.06 -15.43 9.45
C GLY A 138 -3.13 -15.24 8.38
N ALA A 139 -2.78 -14.61 7.26
CA ALA A 139 -3.66 -14.42 6.12
C ALA A 139 -4.20 -15.75 5.53
N LYS A 140 -3.44 -16.85 5.59
CA LYS A 140 -3.92 -18.16 5.11
C LYS A 140 -5.09 -18.71 5.93
N GLY A 141 -5.15 -18.39 7.22
CA GLY A 141 -6.20 -18.84 8.14
C GLY A 141 -7.43 -17.94 8.16
N LEU A 142 -7.35 -16.76 7.55
CA LEU A 142 -8.40 -15.75 7.60
C LEU A 142 -9.20 -15.72 6.30
N ARG A 143 -10.50 -15.46 6.43
CA ARG A 143 -11.32 -15.14 5.27
C ARG A 143 -10.78 -13.86 4.63
N LEU A 144 -10.71 -13.81 3.31
CA LEU A 144 -10.22 -12.63 2.55
C LEU A 144 -10.99 -11.34 2.89
N SER A 145 -12.23 -11.46 3.34
CA SER A 145 -13.00 -10.36 3.92
C SER A 145 -12.40 -9.76 5.20
N THR A 146 -11.95 -10.62 6.12
CA THR A 146 -11.38 -10.22 7.40
C THR A 146 -10.06 -9.51 7.17
N ILE A 147 -9.24 -10.04 6.25
CA ILE A 147 -8.00 -9.40 5.80
C ILE A 147 -8.28 -8.00 5.23
N GLY A 148 -9.31 -7.86 4.39
CA GLY A 148 -9.71 -6.57 3.82
C GLY A 148 -10.08 -5.53 4.88
N ILE A 149 -10.80 -5.92 5.94
CA ILE A 149 -11.13 -5.02 7.06
C ILE A 149 -9.86 -4.64 7.84
N MET A 150 -8.98 -5.62 8.13
CA MET A 150 -7.74 -5.37 8.87
C MET A 150 -6.80 -4.41 8.13
N GLN A 151 -6.80 -4.43 6.79
CA GLN A 151 -6.01 -3.49 6.00
C GLN A 151 -6.44 -2.02 6.17
N TYR A 152 -7.62 -1.75 6.73
CA TYR A 152 -8.05 -0.38 7.03
C TYR A 152 -7.49 0.18 8.35
N ILE A 153 -6.89 -0.68 9.18
CA ILE A 153 -6.22 -0.26 10.41
C ILE A 153 -5.01 0.60 10.06
N ALA A 154 -4.18 0.16 9.10
CA ALA A 154 -2.97 0.87 8.69
C ALA A 154 -3.21 2.32 8.25
N PRO A 155 -4.11 2.62 7.28
CA PRO A 155 -4.37 4.01 6.89
C PRO A 155 -4.97 4.80 8.06
N THR A 156 -5.83 4.21 8.89
CA THR A 156 -6.36 4.90 10.09
C THR A 156 -5.25 5.28 11.06
N MET A 157 -4.30 4.38 11.32
CA MET A 157 -3.15 4.67 12.17
C MET A 157 -2.25 5.75 11.57
N ILE A 158 -1.94 5.68 10.28
CA ILE A 158 -1.14 6.71 9.58
C ILE A 158 -1.80 8.08 9.74
N PHE A 159 -3.12 8.16 9.57
CA PHE A 159 -3.87 9.38 9.78
C PHE A 159 -3.78 9.91 11.20
N LEU A 160 -4.03 9.05 12.20
CA LEU A 160 -3.96 9.45 13.60
C LEU A 160 -2.56 9.96 13.96
N ILE A 161 -1.51 9.31 13.46
CA ILE A 161 -0.14 9.74 13.66
C ILE A 161 0.11 11.08 12.96
N ALA A 162 -0.31 11.24 11.70
CA ALA A 162 -0.13 12.48 10.94
C ALA A 162 -0.80 13.70 11.63
N VAL A 163 -2.00 13.49 12.19
CA VAL A 163 -2.75 14.56 12.85
C VAL A 163 -2.27 14.82 14.27
N PHE A 164 -2.12 13.78 15.09
CA PHE A 164 -1.87 13.95 16.53
C PHE A 164 -0.39 13.97 16.91
N LEU A 165 0.49 13.37 16.11
CA LEU A 165 1.92 13.29 16.42
C LEU A 165 2.74 14.27 15.59
N PHE A 166 2.40 14.46 14.32
CA PHE A 166 3.13 15.36 13.41
C PHE A 166 2.52 16.76 13.30
N ASP A 167 1.39 17.03 13.96
CA ASP A 167 0.67 18.33 13.96
C ASP A 167 0.51 18.94 12.56
N GLU A 168 0.33 18.08 11.54
CA GLU A 168 0.27 18.56 10.17
C GLU A 168 -0.99 19.40 9.92
N PRO A 169 -0.85 20.59 9.29
CA PRO A 169 -1.97 21.51 9.11
C PRO A 169 -3.07 20.86 8.29
N PHE A 170 -4.23 20.72 8.92
CA PHE A 170 -5.40 20.09 8.34
C PHE A 170 -6.06 21.05 7.35
N THR A 171 -5.62 21.00 6.09
CA THR A 171 -6.16 21.90 5.07
C THR A 171 -7.63 21.60 4.77
N PRO A 172 -8.45 22.61 4.38
CA PRO A 172 -9.86 22.40 4.04
C PRO A 172 -10.08 21.32 2.98
N ALA A 173 -9.15 21.17 2.03
CA ALA A 173 -9.19 20.12 1.03
C ALA A 173 -9.08 18.71 1.65
N ARG A 174 -8.22 18.52 2.66
CA ARG A 174 -8.08 17.25 3.38
C ARG A 174 -9.34 16.92 4.17
N MET A 175 -9.99 17.92 4.77
CA MET A 175 -11.27 17.74 5.48
C MET A 175 -12.40 17.19 4.59
N ILE A 176 -12.38 17.51 3.29
CA ILE A 176 -13.38 17.05 2.33
C ILE A 176 -12.98 15.71 1.72
N ALA A 177 -11.72 15.58 1.29
CA ALA A 177 -11.23 14.37 0.63
C ALA A 177 -11.24 13.15 1.56
N PHE A 178 -10.96 13.34 2.85
CA PHE A 178 -10.81 12.24 3.79
C PHE A 178 -12.13 11.48 4.06
N PRO A 179 -13.25 12.16 4.40
CA PRO A 179 -14.56 11.50 4.51
C PRO A 179 -15.02 10.88 3.18
N MET A 180 -14.70 11.49 2.03
CA MET A 180 -15.01 10.91 0.72
C MET A 180 -14.31 9.57 0.51
N ILE A 181 -13.02 9.48 0.82
CA ILE A 181 -12.24 8.24 0.72
C ILE A 181 -12.78 7.19 1.69
N TRP A 182 -13.08 7.56 2.93
CA TRP A 182 -13.70 6.65 3.90
C TRP A 182 -15.06 6.13 3.45
N THR A 183 -15.88 7.00 2.87
CA THR A 183 -17.19 6.62 2.33
C THR A 183 -17.03 5.66 1.16
N ALA A 184 -16.10 5.93 0.25
CA ALA A 184 -15.77 5.06 -0.88
C ALA A 184 -15.35 3.66 -0.38
N LEU A 185 -14.48 3.64 0.62
CA LEU A 185 -13.99 2.43 1.27
C LEU A 185 -15.14 1.60 1.82
N VAL A 186 -16.00 2.19 2.65
CA VAL A 186 -17.15 1.52 3.28
C VAL A 186 -18.10 0.95 2.24
N ILE A 187 -18.46 1.74 1.22
CA ILE A 187 -19.32 1.30 0.11
C ILE A 187 -18.68 0.10 -0.60
N TYR A 188 -17.39 0.17 -0.89
CA TYR A 188 -16.65 -0.89 -1.55
C TYR A 188 -16.62 -2.17 -0.71
N SER A 189 -16.26 -2.08 0.56
CA SER A 189 -16.21 -3.24 1.45
C SER A 189 -17.57 -3.91 1.51
N VAL A 190 -18.63 -3.15 1.81
CA VAL A 190 -20.00 -3.67 1.94
C VAL A 190 -20.46 -4.32 0.63
N SER A 191 -20.15 -3.72 -0.51
CA SER A 191 -20.47 -4.30 -1.82
C SER A 191 -19.75 -5.64 -2.04
N MET A 192 -18.44 -5.71 -1.72
CA MET A 192 -17.64 -6.93 -1.86
C MET A 192 -18.18 -8.06 -0.97
N PHE A 193 -18.60 -7.75 0.26
CA PHE A 193 -19.27 -8.69 1.17
C PHE A 193 -20.59 -9.23 0.60
N ARG A 194 -21.42 -8.35 0.05
CA ARG A 194 -22.73 -8.71 -0.51
C ARG A 194 -22.60 -9.57 -1.77
N SER A 195 -21.64 -9.26 -2.65
CA SER A 195 -21.38 -10.03 -3.88
C SER A 195 -20.91 -11.44 -3.59
N ARG A 196 -20.04 -11.65 -2.60
CA ARG A 196 -19.59 -12.99 -2.18
C ARG A 196 -20.71 -13.84 -1.60
N ARG A 197 -21.67 -13.23 -0.91
CA ARG A 197 -22.82 -13.96 -0.34
C ARG A 197 -23.79 -14.44 -1.42
N ARG A 198 -23.94 -13.69 -2.53
CA ARG A 198 -24.77 -14.09 -3.68
C ARG A 198 -24.18 -15.26 -4.47
N VAL A 199 -22.87 -15.27 -4.69
CA VAL A 199 -22.19 -16.38 -5.41
C VAL A 199 -22.22 -17.69 -4.62
N ARG A 200 -22.35 -17.64 -3.29
CA ARG A 200 -22.40 -18.84 -2.44
C ARG A 200 -23.80 -19.44 -2.26
N LEU A 201 -24.84 -18.76 -2.77
CA LEU A 201 -26.25 -19.15 -2.67
C LEU A 201 -26.86 -19.52 -4.03
N ALA A 202 -26.09 -19.41 -5.11
CA ALA A 202 -26.40 -19.89 -6.45
C ALA A 202 -25.58 -21.16 -6.72
#